data_AF-A0A5J4V032-F1
#
_entry.id   AF-A0A5J4V032-F1
#
_cell.length_a   1.000
_cell.length_b   1.000
_cell.length_c   1.000
_cell.angle_alpha   90.00
_cell.angle_beta   90.00
_cell.angle_gamma   90.00
#
_symmetry.space_group_name_H-M   'P 1'
#
loop_
_entity.id
_entity.type
_entity.pdbx_description
1 polymer ?
#
loop_
_entity_poly.entity_id
_entity_poly.type
_entity_poly.pdbx_seq_one_letter_code
_entity_poly.pdbx_strand_id
1 'polypeptide(L)'
;MAFCTFRGNYDLIVTYRPLFNPKVSSTTLLNSWFGLIREEDRDKSLQWRPKNKKVSSYVYLSKAVHIIMQASGVKKGNSVTSICKLSTTKSIDQGATIQEINRASRHKDGTSTVAVHYDMNLNDTVRERLTNFE
;
A
#
# COMPACT_ATOMS: atom_id res chain seq x y z
N MET A 1 2.14 6.66 9.74
CA MET A 1 2.74 7.10 8.46
C MET A 1 4.12 6.47 8.36
N ALA A 2 4.38 5.67 7.33
CA ALA A 2 5.71 5.08 7.11
C ALA A 2 6.60 6.13 6.44
N PHE A 3 7.79 6.37 6.99
CA PHE A 3 8.78 7.27 6.41
C PHE A 3 9.81 6.44 5.65
N CYS A 4 9.76 6.48 4.32
CA CYS A 4 10.76 5.85 3.47
C CYS A 4 11.88 6.86 3.17
N THR A 5 13.08 6.64 3.67
CA THR A 5 14.30 7.33 3.22
C THR A 5 14.99 6.48 2.15
N PHE A 6 15.29 7.08 0.98
CA PHE A 6 15.96 6.40 -0.13
C PHE A 6 17.47 6.72 -0.13
N ARG A 7 18.30 5.69 -0.35
CA ARG A 7 19.69 5.82 -0.79
C ARG A 7 19.83 5.02 -2.09
N GLY A 8 20.48 5.59 -3.11
CA GLY A 8 20.35 5.18 -4.51
C GLY A 8 20.90 3.79 -4.90
N ASN A 9 20.46 3.38 -6.11
CA ASN A 9 20.73 2.19 -6.94
C ASN A 9 20.18 0.82 -6.48
N TYR A 10 19.04 0.47 -7.11
CA TYR A 10 18.32 -0.80 -7.26
C TYR A 10 17.95 -1.65 -6.04
N ASP A 11 18.54 -1.44 -4.87
CA ASP A 11 18.09 -2.06 -3.63
C ASP A 11 17.31 -1.05 -2.78
N LEU A 12 15.99 -1.21 -2.80
CA LEU A 12 15.08 -0.39 -2.02
C LEU A 12 15.01 -0.90 -0.57
N ILE A 13 15.72 -0.22 0.33
CA ILE A 13 15.56 -0.45 1.77
C ILE A 13 14.43 0.41 2.30
N VAL A 14 13.29 -0.21 2.61
CA VAL A 14 12.18 0.44 3.31
C VAL A 14 12.36 0.24 4.80
N THR A 15 12.59 1.34 5.53
CA THR A 15 12.67 1.30 7.00
C THR A 15 11.31 1.66 7.59
N TYR A 16 10.71 0.73 8.34
CA TYR A 16 9.50 0.99 9.09
C TYR A 16 9.85 1.46 10.50
N ARG A 17 9.39 2.67 10.87
CA ARG A 17 9.54 3.17 12.24
C ARG A 17 8.35 2.74 13.10
N PRO A 18 8.57 2.29 14.34
CA PRO A 18 7.49 2.05 15.29
C PRO A 18 6.67 3.33 15.48
N LEU A 19 5.35 3.17 15.56
CA LEU A 19 4.44 4.26 15.86
C LEU A 19 3.98 4.13 17.31
N PHE A 20 3.67 5.26 17.95
CA PHE A 20 3.22 5.30 19.33
C PHE A 20 1.95 4.45 19.56
N ASN A 21 1.05 4.42 18.58
CA ASN A 21 -0.10 3.54 18.60
C ASN A 21 0.23 2.20 17.91
N PRO A 22 0.37 1.09 18.67
CA PRO A 22 0.75 -0.21 18.11
C PRO A 22 -0.34 -0.81 17.21
N LYS A 23 -1.62 -0.45 17.41
CA LYS A 23 -2.75 -0.99 16.60
C LYS A 23 -2.70 -0.56 15.14
N VAL A 24 -2.02 0.56 14.85
CA VAL A 24 -1.87 1.12 13.50
C VAL A 24 -0.42 1.07 13.02
N SER A 25 0.47 0.44 13.80
CA SER A 25 1.89 0.40 13.51
C SER A 25 2.22 -0.73 12.53
N SER A 26 2.76 -0.35 11.37
CA SER A 26 3.22 -1.32 10.37
C SER A 26 4.29 -2.25 10.92
N THR A 27 5.17 -1.78 11.82
CA THR A 27 6.18 -2.64 12.47
C THR A 27 5.52 -3.70 13.35
N THR A 28 4.48 -3.35 14.11
CA THR A 28 3.78 -4.32 14.97
C THR A 28 3.07 -5.38 14.14
N LEU A 29 2.39 -4.98 13.06
CA LEU A 29 1.72 -5.92 12.16
C LEU A 29 2.72 -6.84 11.44
N LEU A 30 3.83 -6.29 10.94
CA LEU A 30 4.87 -7.06 10.28
C LEU A 30 5.56 -8.02 11.26
N ASN A 31 5.88 -7.57 12.48
CA ASN A 31 6.48 -8.44 13.50
C ASN A 31 5.55 -9.57 13.90
N SER A 32 4.25 -9.29 14.05
CA SER A 32 3.25 -10.34 14.29
C SER A 32 3.22 -11.36 13.15
N TRP A 33 3.30 -10.90 11.90
CA TRP A 33 3.35 -11.78 10.74
C TRP A 33 4.64 -12.59 10.69
N PHE A 34 5.81 -11.98 10.93
CA PHE A 34 7.10 -12.68 11.02
C PHE A 34 7.12 -13.75 12.12
N GLY A 35 6.42 -13.52 13.24
CA GLY A 35 6.24 -14.53 14.30
C GLY A 35 5.44 -15.75 13.86
N LEU A 36 4.60 -15.63 12.83
CA LEU A 36 3.83 -16.74 12.24
C LEU A 36 4.60 -17.49 11.15
N ILE A 37 5.70 -16.93 10.65
CA ILE A 37 6.51 -17.55 9.60
C ILE A 37 7.50 -18.54 10.23
N ARG A 38 7.66 -19.68 9.57
CA ARG A 38 8.66 -20.69 9.94
C ARG A 38 10.06 -20.11 9.81
N GLU A 39 10.97 -20.45 10.71
CA GLU A 39 12.34 -19.89 10.68
C GLU A 39 13.04 -20.13 9.34
N GLU A 40 12.85 -21.30 8.73
CA GLU A 40 13.41 -21.66 7.41
C GLU A 40 12.90 -20.79 6.24
N ASP A 41 11.79 -20.08 6.44
CA ASP A 41 11.12 -19.25 5.44
C ASP A 41 11.34 -17.74 5.65
N ARG A 42 12.07 -17.32 6.69
CA ARG A 42 12.24 -15.88 7.03
C ARG A 42 13.00 -15.08 5.98
N ASP A 43 13.97 -15.71 5.31
CA ASP A 43 14.76 -15.08 4.26
C ASP A 43 14.06 -15.12 2.89
N LYS A 44 12.83 -15.65 2.82
CA LYS A 44 12.05 -15.72 1.58
C LYS A 44 11.28 -14.43 1.37
N SER A 45 10.92 -14.16 0.12
CA SER A 45 10.14 -12.98 -0.23
C SER A 45 8.73 -13.03 0.37
N LEU A 46 8.08 -11.87 0.54
CA LEU A 46 6.70 -11.77 1.05
C LEU A 46 5.67 -12.58 0.24
N GLN A 47 6.00 -12.91 -1.01
CA GLN A 47 5.15 -13.67 -1.92
C GLN A 47 5.32 -15.20 -1.74
N TRP A 48 6.28 -15.63 -0.91
CA TRP A 48 6.58 -17.02 -0.64
C TRP A 48 5.40 -17.74 0.02
N ARG A 49 5.13 -18.95 -0.44
CA ARG A 49 4.15 -19.85 0.18
C ARG A 49 4.88 -21.03 0.80
N PRO A 50 5.00 -21.07 2.14
CA PRO A 50 5.64 -22.16 2.87
C PRO A 50 5.14 -23.55 2.45
N LYS A 51 3.81 -23.71 2.37
CA LYS A 51 3.17 -25.00 2.07
C LYS A 51 3.56 -25.59 0.72
N ASN A 52 3.71 -24.73 -0.30
CA ASN A 52 3.96 -25.15 -1.68
C ASN A 52 5.42 -24.94 -2.10
N LYS A 53 6.26 -24.42 -1.18
CA LYS A 53 7.65 -24.02 -1.42
C LYS A 53 7.84 -23.26 -2.74
N LYS A 54 6.95 -22.30 -3.01
CA LYS A 54 6.93 -21.54 -4.27
C LYS A 54 6.43 -20.11 -4.07
N VAL A 55 7.01 -19.19 -4.82
CA VAL A 55 6.54 -17.80 -4.94
C VAL A 55 5.14 -17.76 -5.57
N SER A 56 4.25 -16.96 -5.00
CA SER A 56 2.90 -16.75 -5.51
C SER A 56 2.93 -15.98 -6.82
N SER A 57 2.12 -16.40 -7.79
CA SER A 57 1.90 -15.61 -8.99
C SER A 57 1.00 -14.40 -8.68
N TYR A 58 1.11 -13.37 -9.52
CA TYR A 58 0.22 -12.21 -9.48
C TYR A 58 -1.26 -12.61 -9.48
N VAL A 59 -1.65 -13.54 -10.36
CA VAL A 59 -3.02 -14.04 -10.47
C VAL A 59 -3.49 -14.68 -9.15
N TYR A 60 -2.63 -15.44 -8.49
CA TYR A 60 -2.96 -16.06 -7.21
C TYR A 60 -3.16 -15.02 -6.12
N LEU A 61 -2.25 -14.07 -5.98
CA LEU A 61 -2.35 -13.00 -4.98
C LEU A 61 -3.59 -12.14 -5.22
N SER A 62 -3.87 -11.78 -6.48
CA SER A 62 -5.07 -11.03 -6.85
C SER A 62 -6.35 -11.77 -6.44
N LYS A 63 -6.44 -13.09 -6.69
CA LYS A 63 -7.57 -13.90 -6.24
C LYS A 63 -7.70 -13.93 -4.72
N ALA A 64 -6.60 -14.09 -3.99
CA ALA A 64 -6.61 -14.07 -2.53
C ALA A 64 -7.13 -12.75 -1.96
N VAL A 65 -6.69 -11.62 -2.53
CA VAL A 65 -7.20 -10.28 -2.16
C VAL A 65 -8.70 -10.17 -2.45
N HIS A 66 -9.17 -10.65 -3.60
CA HIS A 66 -10.61 -10.61 -3.92
C HIS A 66 -11.45 -11.44 -2.95
N ILE A 67 -10.97 -12.58 -2.47
CA ILE A 67 -11.67 -13.39 -1.45
C ILE A 67 -11.84 -12.57 -0.16
N ILE A 68 -10.78 -11.90 0.29
CA ILE A 68 -10.83 -11.04 1.48
C ILE A 68 -11.79 -9.87 1.27
N MET A 69 -11.73 -9.21 0.10
CA MET A 69 -12.64 -8.13 -0.25
C MET A 69 -14.11 -8.57 -0.19
N GLN A 70 -14.43 -9.74 -0.75
CA GLN A 70 -15.78 -10.30 -0.70
C GLN A 70 -16.22 -10.63 0.72
N ALA A 71 -15.34 -11.26 1.52
CA ALA A 71 -15.62 -11.57 2.92
C ALA A 71 -15.88 -10.30 3.77
N SER A 72 -15.25 -9.19 3.42
CA SER A 72 -15.47 -7.88 4.03
C SER A 72 -16.66 -7.09 3.47
N GLY A 73 -17.48 -7.70 2.60
CA GLY A 73 -18.67 -7.07 2.03
C GLY A 73 -18.40 -6.01 0.95
N VAL A 74 -17.16 -5.95 0.42
CA VAL A 74 -16.84 -5.03 -0.68
C VAL A 74 -17.58 -5.47 -1.94
N LYS A 75 -18.31 -4.54 -2.56
CA LYS A 75 -19.11 -4.82 -3.77
C LYS A 75 -18.27 -5.46 -4.87
N LYS A 76 -18.83 -6.49 -5.51
CA LYS A 76 -18.29 -7.15 -6.70
C LYS A 76 -18.09 -6.12 -7.81
N GLY A 77 -16.89 -6.03 -8.36
CA GLY A 77 -16.49 -5.02 -9.36
C GLY A 77 -15.37 -4.09 -8.88
N ASN A 78 -15.14 -4.00 -7.57
CA ASN A 78 -13.94 -3.37 -7.03
C ASN A 78 -12.72 -4.28 -7.20
N SER A 79 -11.58 -3.68 -7.53
CA SER A 79 -10.31 -4.40 -7.75
C SER A 79 -9.27 -4.04 -6.69
N VAL A 80 -8.12 -4.71 -6.72
CA VAL A 80 -6.94 -4.33 -5.92
C VAL A 80 -6.56 -2.86 -6.15
N THR A 81 -6.75 -2.37 -7.37
CA THR A 81 -6.56 -0.95 -7.70
C THR A 81 -7.48 -0.06 -6.86
N SER A 82 -8.77 -0.42 -6.67
CA SER A 82 -9.73 0.30 -5.81
C SER A 82 -9.21 0.51 -4.39
N ILE A 83 -8.54 -0.50 -3.80
CA ILE A 83 -7.92 -0.39 -2.47
C ILE A 83 -6.78 0.63 -2.48
N CYS A 84 -5.92 0.56 -3.50
CA CYS A 84 -4.83 1.53 -3.68
C CYS A 84 -5.36 2.97 -3.85
N LYS A 85 -6.49 3.13 -4.57
CA LYS A 85 -7.17 4.42 -4.71
C LYS A 85 -7.59 4.99 -3.36
N LEU A 86 -8.37 4.21 -2.63
CA LEU A 86 -8.91 4.65 -1.35
C LEU A 86 -7.81 4.97 -0.34
N SER A 87 -6.72 4.18 -0.33
CA SER A 87 -5.56 4.42 0.53
C SER A 87 -4.87 5.75 0.21
N THR A 88 -4.75 6.10 -1.07
CA THR A 88 -4.16 7.37 -1.50
C THR A 88 -5.06 8.55 -1.13
N THR A 89 -6.36 8.46 -1.42
CA THR A 89 -7.36 9.49 -1.04
C THR A 89 -7.34 9.74 0.47
N LYS A 90 -7.37 8.68 1.28
CA LYS A 90 -7.29 8.78 2.74
C LYS A 90 -6.02 9.51 3.20
N SER A 91 -4.90 9.27 2.51
CA SER A 91 -3.63 9.93 2.83
C SER A 91 -3.68 11.43 2.52
N ILE A 92 -4.31 11.83 1.41
CA ILE A 92 -4.54 13.24 1.06
C ILE A 92 -5.45 13.92 2.10
N ASP A 93 -6.53 13.26 2.50
CA ASP A 93 -7.46 13.79 3.50
C ASP A 93 -6.75 14.07 4.83
N GLN A 94 -5.80 13.18 5.19
CA GLN A 94 -4.93 13.31 6.36
C GLN A 94 -3.80 14.33 6.21
N GLY A 95 -3.73 15.05 5.08
CA GLY A 95 -2.77 16.12 4.83
C GLY A 95 -1.40 15.65 4.35
N ALA A 96 -1.29 14.45 3.76
CA ALA A 96 -0.05 13.99 3.16
C ALA A 96 0.38 14.93 2.02
N THR A 97 1.67 15.22 1.97
CA THR A 97 2.26 16.07 0.92
C THR A 97 2.36 15.33 -0.41
N ILE A 98 2.47 16.07 -1.53
CA ILE A 98 2.68 15.50 -2.86
C ILE A 98 3.94 14.63 -2.91
N GLN A 99 5.04 15.09 -2.28
CA GLN A 99 6.28 14.31 -2.24
C GLN A 99 6.07 12.97 -1.54
N GLU A 100 5.29 12.92 -0.46
CA GLU A 100 4.97 11.68 0.25
C GLU A 100 4.09 10.74 -0.58
N ILE A 101 3.13 11.29 -1.32
CA ILE A 101 2.24 10.51 -2.20
C ILE A 101 2.98 9.99 -3.43
N ASN A 102 3.80 10.81 -4.08
CA ASN A 102 4.64 10.39 -5.20
C ASN A 102 5.64 9.32 -4.75
N ARG A 103 6.23 9.49 -3.56
CA ARG A 103 7.12 8.50 -2.94
C ARG A 103 6.40 7.17 -2.66
N ALA A 104 5.16 7.21 -2.16
CA ALA A 104 4.40 6.01 -1.83
C ALA A 104 3.82 5.30 -3.07
N SER A 105 3.35 6.05 -4.07
CA SER A 105 2.73 5.53 -5.29
C SER A 105 3.74 5.09 -6.34
N ARG A 106 4.97 5.65 -6.32
CA ARG A 106 6.07 5.36 -7.26
C ARG A 106 5.71 5.57 -8.74
N HIS A 107 4.66 6.34 -9.01
CA HIS A 107 4.32 6.76 -10.37
C HIS A 107 5.22 7.92 -10.79
N LYS A 108 5.69 7.89 -12.06
CA LYS A 108 6.50 8.97 -12.64
C LYS A 108 5.81 10.33 -12.52
N ASP A 109 4.49 10.35 -12.71
CA ASP A 109 3.60 11.50 -12.55
C ASP A 109 2.47 11.15 -11.56
N GLY A 110 2.82 10.99 -10.27
CA GLY A 110 1.88 10.52 -9.25
C GLY A 110 0.67 11.43 -9.07
N THR A 111 0.82 12.76 -9.15
CA THR A 111 -0.28 13.73 -9.05
C THR A 111 -1.26 13.64 -10.22
N SER A 112 -0.76 13.59 -11.47
CA SER A 112 -1.60 13.45 -12.66
C SER A 112 -2.30 12.09 -12.70
N THR A 113 -1.59 11.01 -12.34
CA THR A 113 -2.17 9.67 -12.29
C THR A 113 -3.26 9.61 -11.21
N VAL A 114 -2.99 10.12 -9.99
CA VAL A 114 -3.93 10.19 -8.86
C VAL A 114 -5.17 11.03 -9.20
N ALA A 115 -4.99 12.21 -9.79
CA ALA A 115 -6.11 13.06 -10.20
C ALA A 115 -6.97 12.41 -11.29
N VAL A 116 -6.37 11.79 -12.31
CA VAL A 116 -7.09 11.26 -13.49
C VAL A 116 -7.70 9.87 -13.25
N HIS A 117 -6.98 8.99 -12.55
CA HIS A 117 -7.39 7.60 -12.40
C HIS A 117 -7.94 7.26 -11.02
N TYR A 118 -7.70 8.10 -10.01
CA TYR A 118 -8.04 7.78 -8.63
C TYR A 118 -9.16 8.67 -8.04
N ASP A 119 -9.56 9.72 -8.76
CA ASP A 119 -10.74 10.54 -8.46
C ASP A 119 -12.02 9.95 -9.09
N MET A 120 -12.77 9.19 -8.29
CA MET A 120 -14.07 8.61 -8.70
C MET A 120 -15.24 9.08 -7.83
N ASN A 121 -15.00 10.00 -6.89
CA ASN A 121 -16.02 10.48 -5.96
C ASN A 121 -16.07 12.02 -6.00
N LEU A 122 -17.14 12.64 -5.48
CA LEU A 122 -17.27 14.10 -5.31
C LEU A 122 -16.28 14.64 -4.25
N ASN A 123 -14.98 14.40 -4.43
CA ASN A 123 -13.92 14.80 -3.53
C ASN A 123 -13.34 16.15 -3.99
N ASP A 124 -14.19 17.17 -4.07
CA ASP A 124 -13.80 18.52 -4.53
C ASP A 124 -12.64 19.09 -3.71
N THR A 125 -12.61 18.80 -2.41
CA THR A 125 -11.50 19.17 -1.51
C THR A 125 -10.17 18.51 -1.87
N VAL A 126 -10.19 17.27 -2.37
CA VAL A 126 -8.97 16.57 -2.82
C VAL A 126 -8.48 17.18 -4.14
N ARG A 127 -9.40 17.53 -5.04
CA ARG A 127 -9.07 18.23 -6.30
C ARG A 127 -8.44 19.59 -6.03
N GLU A 128 -9.07 20.42 -5.21
CA GLU A 128 -8.50 21.73 -4.83
C GLU A 128 -7.11 21.59 -4.24
N ARG A 129 -6.92 20.62 -3.32
CA ARG A 129 -5.60 20.34 -2.77
C ARG A 129 -4.62 19.99 -3.88
N LEU A 130 -4.94 19.02 -4.73
CA LEU A 130 -4.05 18.60 -5.82
C LEU A 130 -3.75 19.69 -6.85
N THR A 131 -4.64 20.67 -7.08
CA THR A 131 -4.42 21.79 -8.01
C THR A 131 -3.72 23.00 -7.38
N ASN A 132 -3.79 23.16 -6.06
CA ASN A 132 -3.27 24.34 -5.35
C ASN A 132 -1.87 24.13 -4.75
N PHE A 133 -1.18 23.05 -5.12
CA PHE A 133 0.19 22.82 -4.71
C PHE A 133 1.13 23.15 -5.88
N GLU A 134 1.83 24.29 -5.78
CA GLU A 134 3.02 24.61 -6.58
C GLU A 134 4.20 23.68 -6.28
#